data_AF-A0A380X8S1-F1
#
_entry.id   AF-A0A380X8S1-F1
#
_cell.length_a   1.000
_cell.length_b   1.000
_cell.length_c   1.000
_cell.angle_alpha   90.00
_cell.angle_beta   90.00
_cell.angle_gamma   90.00
#
_symmetry.space_group_name_H-M   'P 1'
#
loop_
_entity.id
_entity.type
_entity.pdbx_description
1 polymer ?
#
loop_
_entity_poly.entity_id
_entity_poly.type
_entity_poly.pdbx_seq_one_letter_code
_entity_poly.pdbx_strand_id
1 'polypeptide(L)' 'MIIDEEIAEVGAANYDMRSFRLNYEVCQVVYSADVARELTEQFERDLTDSVPLRIEDLLQRSLTERIVEQGARVLSPLL' A
#
# COMPACT_ATOMS: atom_id res chain seq x y z
N MET A 1 5.37 -4.19 -5.15
CA MET A 1 4.87 -3.50 -6.37
C MET A 1 5.12 -4.40 -7.56
N ILE A 2 4.18 -4.48 -8.50
CA ILE A 2 4.31 -5.27 -9.73
C ILE A 2 4.03 -4.34 -10.91
N ILE A 3 4.86 -4.40 -11.95
CA ILE A 3 4.77 -3.55 -13.14
C ILE A 3 4.67 -4.45 -14.36
N ASP A 4 3.54 -4.33 -15.07
CA ASP A 4 3.23 -5.02 -16.33
C ASP A 4 3.48 -6.54 -16.33
N GLU A 5 3.47 -7.18 -15.15
CA GLU A 5 3.82 -8.61 -14.97
C GLU A 5 5.24 -8.98 -15.47
N GLU A 6 6.13 -7.99 -15.57
CA GLU A 6 7.52 -8.18 -16.03
C GLU A 6 8.56 -7.84 -14.96
N ILE A 7 8.23 -6.89 -14.08
CA ILE A 7 9.10 -6.41 -13.02
C ILE A 7 8.35 -6.43 -11.70
N ALA A 8 9.02 -6.86 -10.64
CA ALA A 8 8.51 -6.76 -9.28
C ALA A 8 9.49 -6.03 -8.37
N GLU A 9 8.97 -5.27 -7.42
CA GLU A 9 9.73 -4.73 -6.29
C GLU A 9 9.14 -5.31 -4.99
N VAL A 10 10.00 -5.91 -4.18
CA VAL A 10 9.66 -6.49 -2.89
C VAL A 10 10.64 -5.94 -1.84
N GLY A 11 10.12 -5.49 -0.70
CA GLY A 11 10.96 -4.87 0.32
C GLY A 11 10.18 -4.48 1.56
N ALA A 12 10.89 -3.81 2.47
CA ALA A 12 10.31 -3.30 3.72
C ALA A 12 9.59 -1.95 3.55
N ALA A 13 9.83 -1.24 2.45
CA ALA A 13 9.29 0.10 2.23
C ALA A 13 7.77 0.08 2.08
N ASN A 14 7.10 0.93 2.87
CA ASN A 14 5.72 1.31 2.60
C ASN A 14 5.67 2.44 1.56
N TYR A 15 4.51 2.62 0.92
CA TYR A 15 4.31 3.69 -0.05
C TYR A 15 3.92 5.02 0.61
N ASP A 16 4.82 5.57 1.44
CA ASP A 16 4.60 6.81 2.18
C ASP A 16 5.87 7.68 2.29
N MET A 17 5.67 8.96 2.64
CA MET A 17 6.75 9.96 2.71
C MET A 17 7.82 9.60 3.75
N ARG A 18 7.47 8.87 4.80
CA ARG A 18 8.40 8.51 5.86
C ARG A 18 9.35 7.43 5.39
N SER A 19 8.83 6.38 4.75
CA SER A 19 9.62 5.33 4.12
C SER A 19 10.60 5.91 3.10
N PHE A 20 10.19 6.94 2.34
CA PHE A 20 11.06 7.59 1.35
C PHE A 20 12.10 8.57 1.91
N ARG A 21 11.91 9.14 3.11
CA ARG A 21 12.77 10.24 3.61
C ARG A 21 13.50 9.95 4.90
N LEU A 22 12.95 9.10 5.75
CA LEU A 22 13.36 8.98 7.14
C LEU A 22 13.82 7.55 7.47
N ASN A 23 13.13 6.54 6.96
CA ASN A 23 13.48 5.16 7.27
C ASN A 23 14.63 4.66 6.39
N TYR A 24 15.39 3.71 6.93
CA TYR A 24 16.32 2.90 6.15
C TYR A 24 15.58 1.66 5.65
N GLU A 25 15.00 1.80 4.47
CA GLU A 25 14.29 0.70 3.82
C GLU A 25 15.21 -0.11 2.93
N VAL A 26 14.96 -1.43 2.87
CA VAL A 26 15.63 -2.34 1.93
C VAL A 26 14.57 -2.89 0.98
N CYS A 27 14.76 -2.63 -0.30
CA CYS A 27 13.95 -3.17 -1.38
C CYS A 27 14.83 -3.90 -2.40
N GLN A 28 14.27 -4.94 -2.99
CA GLN A 28 14.84 -5.67 -4.11
C GLN A 28 13.95 -5.48 -5.32
N VAL A 29 14.55 -4.99 -6.41
CA VAL A 29 13.91 -4.98 -7.73
C VAL A 29 14.29 -6.27 -8.45
N VAL A 30 13.29 -7.02 -8.89
CA VAL A 30 13.41 -8.30 -9.57
C VAL A 30 12.91 -8.13 -11.01
N TYR A 31 13.84 -8.27 -11.97
CA TYR A 31 13.55 -8.26 -13.40
C TYR A 31 13.32 -9.71 -13.87
N SER A 32 12.11 -10.22 -13.64
CA SER A 32 11.72 -11.56 -14.05
C SER A 32 10.21 -11.64 -14.20
N ALA A 33 9.75 -11.92 -15.41
CA ALA A 33 8.33 -12.05 -15.70
C ALA A 33 7.70 -13.25 -14.97
N ASP A 34 8.46 -14.30 -14.69
CA ASP A 34 7.93 -15.46 -13.97
C ASP A 34 7.63 -15.11 -12.51
N VAL A 35 8.55 -14.39 -11.85
CA VAL A 35 8.34 -13.90 -10.47
C VAL A 35 7.22 -12.86 -10.43
N ALA A 36 7.20 -11.93 -11.39
CA ALA A 36 6.19 -10.89 -11.44
C ALA A 36 4.78 -11.48 -11.64
N ARG A 37 4.61 -12.49 -12.51
CA ARG A 37 3.33 -13.21 -12.68
C ARG A 37 2.91 -13.96 -11.42
N GLU A 38 3.83 -14.65 -10.74
CA GLU A 38 3.51 -15.34 -9.48
C GLU A 38 2.96 -14.37 -8.44
N LEU A 39 3.58 -13.21 -8.30
CA LEU A 39 3.13 -12.15 -7.40
C LEU A 39 1.79 -11.53 -7.84
N THR A 40 1.56 -11.40 -9.16
CA THR A 40 0.25 -10.93 -9.68
C THR A 40 -0.85 -11.91 -9.31
N GLU A 41 -0.65 -13.21 -9.53
CA GLU A 41 -1.64 -14.22 -9.16
C GLU A 41 -1.92 -14.22 -7.65
N GLN A 42 -0.90 -13.97 -6.82
CA GLN A 42 -1.10 -13.80 -5.38
C GLN A 42 -1.97 -12.57 -5.08
N PHE A 43 -1.64 -11.43 -5.69
CA PHE A 43 -2.41 -10.20 -5.52
C PHE A 43 -3.87 -10.38 -5.94
N GLU A 44 -4.14 -11.03 -7.07
CA GLU A 44 -5.51 -11.33 -7.52
C GLU A 44 -6.26 -12.25 -6.56
N ARG A 45 -5.58 -13.22 -5.93
CA ARG A 45 -6.19 -14.04 -4.87
C ARG A 45 -6.55 -13.18 -3.66
N ASP A 46 -5.66 -12.30 -3.22
CA ASP A 46 -5.91 -11.41 -2.08
C ASP A 46 -7.09 -10.46 -2.35
N LEU A 47 -7.27 -10.02 -3.61
CA LEU A 47 -8.42 -9.21 -4.01
C LEU A 47 -9.77 -9.92 -3.81
N THR A 48 -9.82 -11.26 -3.90
CA THR A 48 -11.07 -12.01 -3.71
C THR A 48 -11.65 -11.93 -2.30
N ASP A 49 -10.82 -11.61 -1.30
CA ASP A 49 -11.22 -11.41 0.11
C ASP A 49 -11.21 -9.91 0.51
N SER A 50 -11.07 -9.01 -0.46
CA SER A 50 -11.02 -7.57 -0.22
C SER A 50 -12.39 -6.90 -0.36
N VAL A 51 -12.59 -5.80 0.37
CA VAL A 51 -13.77 -4.93 0.19
C VAL A 51 -13.39 -3.76 -0.72
N PRO A 52 -14.10 -3.54 -1.84
CA PRO A 52 -13.83 -2.41 -2.73
C PRO A 52 -14.03 -1.08 -2.00
N LEU A 53 -12.99 -0.25 -1.98
CA LEU A 53 -13.08 1.10 -1.42
C LEU A 53 -13.66 2.06 -2.46
N ARG A 54 -14.84 2.64 -2.18
CA ARG A 54 -15.47 3.64 -3.04
C ARG A 54 -15.30 5.03 -2.47
N ILE A 55 -15.31 6.03 -3.35
CA ILE A 55 -15.23 7.44 -2.93
C ILE A 55 -16.43 7.81 -2.05
N GLU A 56 -17.60 7.25 -2.35
CA GLU A 56 -18.82 7.48 -1.55
C GLU A 56 -18.63 7.06 -0.08
N ASP A 57 -17.93 5.95 0.17
CA ASP A 57 -17.64 5.45 1.53
C ASP A 57 -16.76 6.44 2.31
N LEU A 58 -15.85 7.14 1.62
CA LEU A 58 -15.01 8.17 2.21
C LEU A 58 -15.79 9.44 2.54
N LEU A 59 -16.76 9.80 1.71
CA LEU A 59 -17.58 11.00 1.87
C LEU A 59 -18.65 10.83 2.95
N GLN A 60 -19.13 9.60 3.16
CA GLN A 60 -20.17 9.27 4.14
C GLN A 60 -19.64 8.94 5.54
N ARG A 61 -18.32 9.07 5.77
CA ARG A 61 -17.70 8.85 7.08
C ARG A 61 -18.33 9.72 8.18
N SER A 62 -18.54 9.10 9.33
CA SER A 62 -19.06 9.77 10.53
C SER A 62 -18.11 10.84 11.04
N LEU A 63 -18.64 11.80 11.79
CA LEU A 63 -17.83 12.88 12.38
C LEU A 63 -16.73 12.32 13.29
N THR A 64 -17.00 11.24 14.03
CA THR A 64 -16.05 10.60 14.92
C THR A 64 -14.87 10.00 14.14
N GLU A 65 -15.13 9.27 13.06
CA GLU A 65 -14.08 8.71 12.19
C GLU A 65 -13.19 9.82 11.64
N ARG A 66 -13.79 10.93 11.19
CA ARG A 66 -13.04 12.08 10.68
C ARG A 66 -12.14 12.71 11.76
N ILE A 67 -12.63 12.85 13.00
CA ILE A 67 -11.84 13.41 14.11
C ILE A 67 -10.66 12.49 14.44
N VAL A 68 -10.88 11.19 14.53
CA VAL A 68 -9.81 10.20 14.80
C VAL A 68 -8.77 10.22 13.69
N GLU A 69 -9.19 10.27 12.43
CA GLU A 69 -8.30 10.36 11.27
C GLU A 69 -7.44 11.63 11.30
N GLN A 70 -8.03 12.80 11.59
CA GLN A 70 -7.27 14.04 11.72
C GLN A 70 -6.29 14.01 12.90
N GLY A 71 -6.70 13.42 14.04
CA GLY A 71 -5.81 13.23 15.20
C GLY A 71 -4.62 12.33 14.86
N ALA A 72 -4.86 11.20 14.20
CA ALA A 72 -3.82 10.29 13.73
C ALA A 72 -2.87 10.97 12.74
N ARG A 73 -3.39 11.85 11.86
CA ARG A 73 -2.58 12.59 10.88
C ARG A 73 -1.58 13.54 11.52
N VAL A 74 -1.87 14.10 12.69
CA VAL A 74 -0.89 14.92 13.44
C VAL A 74 0.27 14.07 13.93
N LEU A 75 0.01 12.82 14.28
CA LEU A 75 1.01 11.87 14.79
C LEU A 75 1.71 11.07 13.68
N SER A 76 1.23 11.14 12.43
CA SER A 76 1.78 10.36 11.31
C SER A 76 3.27 10.59 11.00
N PRO A 77 3.91 11.72 11.34
CA PRO A 77 5.36 11.84 11.21
C PRO A 77 6.16 11.03 12.25
N LEU A 78 5.53 10.66 13.37
CA LEU A 78 6.12 9.89 14.46
C LEU A 78 5.77 8.38 14.37
N LEU A 79 4.60 8.08 13.78
CA LEU A 79 4.09 6.72 13.54
C LEU A 79 4.64 6.12 12.27
#